data_AF-A0A520FU44-F1
#
_entry.id   AF-A0A520FU44-F1
#
_cell.length_a   1.000
_cell.length_b   1.000
_cell.length_c   1.000
_cell.angle_alpha   90.00
_cell.angle_beta   90.00
_cell.angle_gamma   90.00
#
_symmetry.space_group_name_H-M   'P 1'
#
loop_
_entity.id
_entity.type
_entity.pdbx_description
1 polymer ?
#
loop_
_entity_poly.entity_id
_entity_poly.type
_entity_poly.pdbx_seq_one_letter_code
_entity_poly.pdbx_strand_id
1 'polypeptide(L)' 'MVLPSVALGGGPFAAGANATQTQLVAILTPLAAVAVMVSGVMAWFGRVSWWWMVGVVLGTVLVFGGPQIVSWIRGMFGV' A
#
# COMPACT_ATOMS: atom_id res chain seq x y z
N MET A 1 -24.36 6.50 -31.15
CA MET A 1 -24.63 7.12 -29.84
C MET A 1 -23.30 7.51 -29.22
N VAL A 2 -22.97 8.80 -29.18
CA VAL A 2 -21.74 9.30 -28.57
C VAL A 2 -22.02 9.46 -27.07
N LEU A 3 -21.52 8.54 -26.26
CA LEU A 3 -21.54 8.72 -24.80
C LEU A 3 -20.56 9.86 -24.46
N PRO A 4 -20.96 10.85 -23.65
CA PRO A 4 -20.07 11.95 -23.29
C PRO A 4 -18.84 11.38 -22.58
N SER A 5 -17.64 11.83 -22.96
CA SER A 5 -16.37 11.42 -22.34
C SER A 5 -16.34 11.71 -20.83
N VAL A 6 -17.15 12.64 -20.35
CA VAL A 6 -17.41 12.91 -18.92
C VAL A 6 -18.12 11.74 -18.21
N ALA A 7 -18.90 10.93 -18.92
CA ALA A 7 -19.52 9.71 -18.35
C ALA A 7 -18.55 8.51 -18.31
N LEU A 8 -17.41 8.58 -19.01
CA LEU A 8 -16.36 7.54 -19.05
C LEU A 8 -15.06 7.95 -18.34
N GLY A 9 -14.88 9.25 -18.09
CA GLY A 9 -13.76 9.82 -17.35
C GLY A 9 -14.07 9.82 -15.86
N GLY A 10 -13.10 9.37 -15.06
CA GLY A 10 -13.22 9.32 -13.60
C GLY A 10 -13.86 10.58 -13.02
N GLY A 11 -14.75 10.39 -12.04
CA GLY A 11 -15.57 11.47 -11.48
C GLY A 11 -14.75 12.69 -11.04
N PRO A 12 -15.40 13.85 -10.82
CA PRO A 12 -14.73 15.15 -10.61
C PRO A 12 -13.72 15.18 -9.46
N PHE A 13 -13.74 14.19 -8.56
CA PHE A 13 -12.82 14.03 -7.44
C PHE A 13 -11.66 13.05 -7.70
N ALA A 14 -11.62 12.37 -8.85
CA ALA A 14 -10.62 11.35 -9.15
C ALA A 14 -9.19 11.93 -9.13
N ALA A 15 -8.99 13.13 -9.68
CA ALA A 15 -7.69 13.79 -9.66
C ALA A 15 -7.22 14.09 -8.23
N GLY A 16 -8.11 14.62 -7.39
CA GLY A 16 -7.83 14.91 -5.99
C GLY A 16 -7.56 13.64 -5.17
N ALA A 17 -8.37 12.60 -5.36
CA ALA A 17 -8.23 11.31 -4.68
C ALA A 17 -6.92 10.60 -5.07
N ASN A 18 -6.52 10.66 -6.34
CA ASN A 18 -5.24 10.10 -6.78
C ASN A 18 -4.06 10.89 -6.18
N ALA A 19 -4.15 12.22 -6.14
CA ALA A 19 -3.10 13.05 -5.55
C ALA A 19 -2.91 12.78 -4.05
N THR A 20 -4.00 12.65 -3.28
CA THR A 20 -3.92 12.31 -1.85
C THR A 20 -3.45 10.88 -1.64
N GLN A 21 -3.85 9.92 -2.48
CA GLN A 21 -3.33 8.56 -2.45
C GLN A 21 -1.82 8.54 -2.66
N THR A 22 -1.29 9.22 -3.68
CA THR A 22 0.15 9.28 -3.92
C THR A 22 0.91 9.87 -2.74
N GLN A 23 0.40 10.94 -2.12
CA GLN A 23 1.03 11.53 -0.94
C GLN A 23 0.98 10.60 0.28
N LEU A 24 -0.17 9.97 0.54
CA LEU A 24 -0.32 9.02 1.64
C LEU A 24 0.64 7.84 1.47
N VAL A 25 0.72 7.28 0.27
CA VAL A 25 1.66 6.19 -0.04
C VAL A 25 3.10 6.63 0.19
N ALA A 26 3.50 7.82 -0.27
CA ALA A 26 4.85 8.33 -0.09
C ALA A 26 5.25 8.46 1.39
N ILE A 27 4.31 8.86 2.26
CA ILE A 27 4.56 9.03 3.69
C ILE A 27 4.50 7.69 4.44
N LEU A 28 3.53 6.83 4.11
CA LEU A 28 3.28 5.58 4.85
C LEU A 28 4.23 4.45 4.46
N THR A 29 4.73 4.41 3.22
CA THR A 29 5.65 3.34 2.75
C THR A 29 6.87 3.16 3.66
N PRO A 30 7.62 4.22 4.04
CA PRO A 30 8.74 4.05 4.96
C PRO A 30 8.30 3.58 6.36
N LEU A 31 7.13 4.02 6.85
CA LEU A 31 6.60 3.54 8.14
C LEU A 31 6.29 2.04 8.10
N ALA A 32 5.71 1.55 7.01
CA ALA A 32 5.41 0.13 6.83
C ALA A 32 6.69 -0.71 6.80
N ALA A 33 7.73 -0.23 6.11
CA ALA A 33 9.04 -0.90 6.09
C ALA A 33 9.63 -1.00 7.52
N VAL A 34 9.58 0.08 8.30
CA VAL A 34 10.06 0.08 9.69
C VAL A 34 9.23 -0.87 10.56
N ALA A 35 7.90 -0.86 10.43
CA ALA A 35 7.02 -1.76 11.20
C ALA A 35 7.34 -3.25 10.93
N VAL A 36 7.57 -3.61 9.67
CA VAL A 36 8.00 -4.97 9.28
C VAL A 36 9.38 -5.28 9.87
N MET A 37 10.36 -4.39 9.75
CA MET A 37 11.70 -4.62 10.29
C MET A 37 11.69 -4.81 11.81
N VAL A 38 11.00 -3.93 12.54
CA VAL A 38 10.94 -3.97 14.01
C VAL A 38 10.21 -5.21 14.50
N SER A 39 9.04 -5.52 13.93
CA SER A 39 8.29 -6.71 14.31
C SER A 39 9.05 -8.00 14.02
N GLY A 40 9.83 -8.05 12.93
CA GLY A 40 10.65 -9.21 12.57
C GLY A 40 11.79 -9.43 13.54
N VAL A 41 12.50 -8.35 13.90
CA VAL A 41 13.57 -8.39 14.90
C VAL A 41 13.01 -8.82 16.27
N MET A 42 11.88 -8.26 16.70
CA MET A 42 11.26 -8.62 17.97
C MET A 42 10.76 -10.07 17.99
N ALA A 43 10.23 -10.57 16.87
CA ALA A 43 9.80 -11.96 16.75
C ALA A 43 10.99 -12.94 16.80
N TRP A 44 12.14 -12.55 16.22
CA TRP A 44 13.35 -13.35 16.27
C TRP A 44 13.84 -13.60 17.70
N PHE A 45 13.82 -12.56 18.54
CA PHE A 45 14.22 -12.67 19.94
C PHE A 45 13.15 -13.30 20.84
N GLY A 46 12.09 -13.87 20.27
CA GLY A 46 10.99 -14.49 21.02
C GLY A 46 10.22 -13.49 21.89
N ARG A 47 10.38 -12.18 21.67
CA ARG A 47 9.69 -11.13 22.42
C ARG A 47 8.27 -10.90 21.92
N VAL A 48 8.00 -11.25 20.67
CA VAL A 48 6.71 -11.08 19.99
C VAL A 48 6.39 -12.35 19.19
N SER A 49 5.13 -12.78 19.19
CA SER A 49 4.70 -13.93 18.37
C SER A 49 4.79 -13.61 16.88
N TRP A 50 5.19 -14.57 16.06
CA TRP A 50 5.15 -14.48 14.59
C TRP A 50 3.75 -14.15 14.04
N TRP A 51 2.69 -14.37 14.82
CA TRP A 51 1.34 -13.92 14.47
C TRP A 51 1.21 -12.41 14.29
N TRP A 52 2.03 -11.61 14.99
CA TRP A 52 2.06 -10.16 14.79
C TRP A 52 2.60 -9.77 13.42
N MET A 53 3.54 -10.55 12.87
CA MET A 53 4.03 -10.34 11.50
C MET A 53 2.91 -10.49 10.47
N VAL A 54 2.02 -11.47 10.67
CA VAL A 54 0.84 -11.65 9.81
C VAL A 54 -0.08 -10.43 9.89
N GLY A 55 -0.29 -9.88 11.09
CA GLY A 55 -1.05 -8.65 11.30
C GLY A 55 -0.43 -7.44 10.59
N VAL A 56 0.89 -7.28 10.65
CA VAL A 56 1.61 -6.21 9.95
C VAL A 56 1.46 -6.36 8.43
N VAL A 57 1.64 -7.56 7.89
CA VAL A 57 1.49 -7.82 6.44
C VAL A 57 0.07 -7.52 5.98
N LEU A 58 -0.95 -8.04 6.67
CA LEU A 58 -2.35 -7.78 6.33
C LEU A 58 -2.72 -6.29 6.47
N GLY A 59 -2.25 -5.61 7.51
CA GLY A 59 -2.46 -4.18 7.69
C GLY A 59 -1.84 -3.37 6.56
N THR A 60 -0.64 -3.75 6.10
CA THR A 60 0.01 -3.15 4.94
C THR A 60 -0.86 -3.30 3.69
N VAL A 61 -1.38 -4.51 3.42
CA VAL A 61 -2.26 -4.77 2.27
C VAL A 61 -3.51 -3.89 2.29
N LEU A 62 -4.13 -3.72 3.47
CA LEU A 62 -5.32 -2.90 3.64
C LEU A 62 -5.07 -1.40 3.50
N VAL A 63 -3.91 -0.90 3.96
CA VAL A 63 -3.55 0.53 3.92
C VAL A 63 -3.20 0.99 2.50
N PHE A 64 -2.43 0.17 1.77
CA PHE A 64 -1.86 0.58 0.48
C PHE A 64 -2.74 0.16 -0.72
N GLY A 65 -3.59 -0.84 -0.56
CA GLY A 65 -4.48 -1.33 -1.60
C GLY A 65 -3.77 -2.07 -2.74
N GLY A 66 -4.58 -2.60 -3.67
CA GLY A 66 -4.11 -3.46 -4.76
C GLY A 66 -3.05 -2.84 -5.69
N PRO A 67 -3.22 -1.61 -6.20
CA PRO A 67 -2.28 -1.02 -7.15
C PRO A 67 -0.85 -0.90 -6.60
N GLN A 68 -0.70 -0.51 -5.34
CA GLN A 68 0.61 -0.32 -4.71
C GLN A 68 1.34 -1.65 -4.49
N ILE A 69 0.63 -2.69 -4.07
CA ILE A 69 1.22 -4.03 -3.88
C ILE A 69 1.72 -4.56 -5.22
N VAL A 70 0.92 -4.40 -6.27
CA VAL A 70 1.30 -4.84 -7.61
C VAL A 70 2.52 -4.07 -8.12
N SER A 71 2.64 -2.77 -7.79
CA SER A 71 3.84 -1.96 -8.08
C SER A 71 5.08 -2.49 -7.35
N TRP A 72 4.98 -2.86 -6.08
CA TRP A 72 6.10 -3.45 -5.34
C TRP A 72 6.55 -4.78 -5.91
N ILE A 73 5.62 -5.68 -6.20
CA ILE A 73 5.91 -6.98 -6.81
C ILE A 73 6.65 -6.75 -8.13
N ARG A 74 6.14 -5.85 -8.97
CA ARG A 74 6.77 -5.43 -10.22
C ARG A 74 8.19 -4.88 -10.01
N GLY A 75 8.37 -4.00 -9.04
CA GLY A 75 9.68 -3.47 -8.64
C GLY A 75 10.66 -4.55 -8.16
N MET A 76 10.19 -5.59 -7.46
CA MET A 76 11.04 -6.72 -7.05
C MET A 76 11.54 -7.54 -8.24
N PHE A 77 10.76 -7.60 -9.32
CA PHE A 77 11.14 -8.29 -10.56
C PHE A 77 11.77 -7.35 -11.61
N GLY A 78 11.83 -6.04 -11.34
CA GLY A 78 12.38 -5.05 -12.25
C GLY A 78 11.55 -4.79 -13.51
N VAL A 79 10.23 -5.07 -13.48
CA VAL A 79 9.29 -4.94 -14.62
C VAL A 79 8.20 -3.92 -14.38
#